data_AF-E3EK71-F1
#
_entry.id   AF-E3EK71-F1
#
_cell.length_a   1.000
_cell.length_b   1.000
_cell.length_c   1.000
_cell.angle_alpha   90.00
_cell.angle_beta   90.00
_cell.angle_gamma   90.00
#
_symmetry.space_group_name_H-M   'P 1'
#
loop_
_entity.id
_entity.type
_entity.pdbx_description
1 polymer ?
#
loop_
_entity_poly.entity_id
_entity_poly.type
_entity_poly.pdbx_seq_one_letter_code
_entity_poly.pdbx_strand_id
1 'polypeptide(L)'
;MKVYQIEKYAIAAENAEKAYMCWLDTNDVDFLCDMLTLEEGGVEELTITISRLTAEQINTVDIPCCNDGCLRCEGKDENVYLSYAELIKEHQAQGGSFPTVLTKDE
;
A
#
# COMPACT_ATOMS: atom_id res chain seq x y z
N MET A 1 5.45 6.30 -12.73
CA MET A 1 5.34 5.28 -11.65
C MET A 1 4.23 4.30 -12.02
N LYS A 2 4.16 3.13 -11.39
CA LYS A 2 2.99 2.22 -11.43
C LYS A 2 2.46 2.05 -10.01
N VAL A 3 1.20 1.64 -9.84
CA VAL A 3 0.64 1.25 -8.54
C VAL A 3 0.29 -0.23 -8.56
N TYR A 4 0.60 -0.91 -7.47
CA TYR A 4 0.31 -2.31 -7.22
C TYR A 4 -0.49 -2.44 -5.93
N GLN A 5 -1.63 -3.13 -5.99
CA GLN A 5 -2.33 -3.60 -4.80
C GLN A 5 -1.67 -4.91 -4.33
N ILE A 6 -1.33 -4.99 -3.06
CA ILE A 6 -0.84 -6.21 -2.38
C ILE A 6 -1.61 -6.33 -1.08
N GLU A 7 -2.52 -7.32 -1.03
CA GLU A 7 -3.58 -7.39 -0.01
C GLU A 7 -4.31 -6.03 0.12
N LYS A 8 -4.30 -5.41 1.31
CA LYS A 8 -4.89 -4.09 1.57
C LYS A 8 -3.96 -2.88 1.36
N TYR A 9 -2.77 -3.08 0.81
CA TYR A 9 -1.81 -2.00 0.58
C TYR A 9 -1.73 -1.62 -0.90
N ALA A 10 -1.79 -0.32 -1.19
CA ALA A 10 -1.48 0.21 -2.49
C ALA A 10 -0.06 0.80 -2.51
N ILE A 11 0.80 0.27 -3.36
CA ILE A 11 2.25 0.53 -3.36
C ILE A 11 2.67 1.10 -4.71
N ALA A 12 3.31 2.27 -4.69
CA ALA A 12 3.90 2.91 -5.86
C ALA A 12 5.29 2.33 -6.13
N ALA A 13 5.47 1.69 -7.29
CA ALA A 13 6.72 1.03 -7.65
C ALA A 13 7.00 1.03 -9.17
N GLU A 14 8.20 0.63 -9.54
CA GLU A 14 8.63 0.46 -10.93
C GLU A 14 8.21 -0.90 -11.51
N ASN A 15 8.24 -1.96 -10.70
CA ASN A 15 7.85 -3.33 -11.05
C ASN A 15 7.16 -4.02 -9.84
N ALA A 16 6.59 -5.21 -10.05
CA ALA A 16 5.88 -5.95 -9.00
C ALA A 16 6.82 -6.43 -7.88
N GLU A 17 8.04 -6.82 -8.23
CA GLU A 17 9.13 -7.19 -7.32
C GLU A 17 9.42 -6.08 -6.29
N LYS A 18 9.67 -4.85 -6.73
CA LYS A 18 9.90 -3.71 -5.80
C LYS A 18 8.66 -3.34 -4.97
N ALA A 19 7.45 -3.58 -5.49
CA ALA A 19 6.25 -3.43 -4.69
C ALA A 19 6.17 -4.51 -3.59
N TYR A 20 6.48 -5.76 -3.93
CA TYR A 20 6.51 -6.88 -2.98
C TYR A 20 7.56 -6.69 -1.90
N MET A 21 8.80 -6.33 -2.25
CA MET A 21 9.84 -6.03 -1.24
C MET A 21 9.40 -4.91 -0.29
N CYS A 22 8.83 -3.82 -0.82
CA CYS A 22 8.28 -2.74 0.00
C CYS A 22 7.11 -3.18 0.90
N TRP A 23 6.31 -4.16 0.47
CA TRP A 23 5.26 -4.77 1.29
C TRP A 23 5.85 -5.64 2.41
N LEU A 24 6.90 -6.42 2.13
CA LEU A 24 7.66 -7.17 3.14
C LEU A 24 8.34 -6.24 4.15
N ASP A 25 8.96 -5.15 3.70
CA ASP A 25 9.58 -4.15 4.59
C ASP A 25 8.55 -3.41 5.47
N THR A 26 7.25 -3.47 5.11
CA THR A 26 6.13 -2.82 5.83
C THR A 26 5.37 -3.78 6.75
N ASN A 27 5.35 -5.08 6.43
CA ASN A 27 4.61 -6.10 7.17
C ASN A 27 5.59 -7.12 7.73
N ASP A 28 5.62 -7.25 9.05
CA ASP A 28 6.43 -8.27 9.72
C ASP A 28 6.04 -9.68 9.25
N VAL A 29 6.83 -10.25 8.35
CA VAL A 29 6.57 -11.56 7.73
C VAL A 29 7.12 -12.70 8.57
N ASP A 30 8.06 -12.42 9.48
CA ASP A 30 8.43 -13.37 10.51
C ASP A 30 7.22 -13.59 11.44
N PHE A 31 6.49 -12.52 11.84
CA PHE A 31 5.21 -12.64 12.55
C PHE A 31 4.11 -13.39 11.77
N LEU A 32 4.05 -13.27 10.44
CA LEU A 32 3.12 -14.07 9.62
C LEU A 32 3.47 -15.56 9.63
N CYS A 33 4.76 -15.90 9.72
CA CYS A 33 5.23 -17.29 9.76
C CYS A 33 5.18 -17.90 11.18
N ASP A 34 5.46 -17.12 12.22
CA ASP A 34 5.54 -17.57 13.62
C ASP A 34 4.21 -18.10 14.17
N MET A 35 3.08 -17.77 13.56
CA MET A 35 1.77 -18.34 13.92
C MET A 35 1.47 -19.69 13.23
N LEU A 36 2.29 -20.16 12.28
CA LEU A 36 2.09 -21.43 11.57
C LEU A 36 2.63 -22.62 12.37
N THR A 37 1.81 -23.15 13.28
CA THR A 37 2.10 -24.42 13.97
C THR A 37 1.69 -25.60 13.08
N LEU A 38 2.67 -26.29 12.49
CA LEU A 38 2.46 -27.49 11.68
C LEU A 38 2.73 -28.79 12.45
N GLU A 39 1.89 -29.80 12.24
CA GLU A 39 2.12 -31.17 12.70
C GLU A 39 3.10 -31.93 11.78
N GLU A 40 3.60 -33.09 12.21
CA GLU A 40 4.56 -33.89 11.43
C GLU A 40 3.93 -34.37 10.10
N GLY A 41 4.49 -33.92 8.98
CA GLY A 41 3.95 -34.18 7.63
C GLY A 41 2.88 -33.20 7.17
N GLY A 42 2.55 -32.17 7.97
CA GLY A 42 1.66 -31.08 7.57
C GLY A 42 2.26 -30.17 6.49
N VAL A 43 1.39 -29.54 5.70
CA VAL A 43 1.73 -28.57 4.65
C VAL A 43 0.68 -27.45 4.70
N GLU A 44 1.13 -26.20 4.61
CA GLU A 44 0.27 -25.00 4.55
C GLU A 44 0.67 -24.16 3.32
N GLU A 45 -0.28 -23.49 2.67
CA GLU A 45 -0.04 -22.72 1.44
C GLU A 45 -0.48 -21.26 1.58
N LEU A 46 0.44 -20.38 2.03
CA LEU A 46 0.21 -18.94 2.02
C LEU A 46 0.28 -18.38 0.59
N THR A 47 -0.82 -17.79 0.12
CA THR A 47 -0.91 -17.10 -1.19
C THR A 47 -1.02 -15.59 -0.98
N ILE A 48 -0.12 -14.82 -1.59
CA ILE A 48 -0.13 -13.35 -1.59
C ILE A 48 -0.51 -12.85 -2.98
N THR A 49 -1.52 -11.99 -3.08
CA THR A 49 -2.06 -11.52 -4.37
C THR A 49 -1.52 -10.14 -4.74
N ILE A 50 -0.79 -10.06 -5.87
CA ILE A 50 -0.24 -8.81 -6.39
C ILE A 50 -0.96 -8.41 -7.69
N SER A 51 -1.75 -7.33 -7.64
CA SER A 51 -2.48 -6.79 -8.80
C SER A 51 -1.95 -5.42 -9.21
N ARG A 52 -1.62 -5.22 -10.50
CA ARG A 52 -1.27 -3.88 -11.01
C ARG A 52 -2.53 -3.08 -11.33
N LEU A 53 -2.72 -1.92 -10.71
CA LEU A 53 -3.87 -1.06 -10.97
C LEU A 53 -3.85 -0.46 -12.39
N THR A 54 -5.02 -0.24 -12.96
CA THR A 54 -5.21 0.42 -14.25
C THR A 54 -4.98 1.93 -14.14
N ALA A 55 -4.80 2.60 -15.29
CA ALA A 55 -4.69 4.06 -15.32
C ALA A 55 -5.98 4.75 -14.84
N GLU A 56 -7.14 4.12 -15.01
CA GLU A 56 -8.44 4.61 -14.53
C GLU A 56 -8.47 4.57 -13.00
N GLN A 57 -8.27 3.39 -12.38
CA GLN A 57 -8.21 3.21 -10.93
C GLN A 57 -7.21 4.16 -10.25
N ILE A 58 -6.05 4.41 -10.88
CA ILE A 58 -5.02 5.31 -10.35
C ILE A 58 -5.47 6.79 -10.30
N ASN A 59 -6.47 7.20 -11.08
CA ASN A 59 -6.97 8.58 -11.13
C ASN A 59 -8.41 8.76 -10.60
N THR A 60 -9.17 7.69 -10.35
CA THR A 60 -10.60 7.77 -9.96
C THR A 60 -10.94 7.14 -8.61
N VAL A 61 -9.97 6.58 -7.88
CA VAL A 61 -10.19 6.06 -6.52
C VAL A 61 -9.82 7.13 -5.51
N ASP A 62 -10.81 7.59 -4.75
CA ASP A 62 -10.71 8.62 -3.73
C ASP A 62 -10.23 8.04 -2.38
N ILE A 63 -9.09 8.51 -1.87
CA ILE A 63 -8.39 8.00 -0.68
C ILE A 63 -8.23 9.14 0.34
N PRO A 64 -8.56 8.97 1.63
CA PRO A 64 -8.51 10.06 2.63
C PRO A 64 -7.09 10.63 2.88
N CYS A 65 -6.97 11.89 3.34
CA CYS A 65 -5.67 12.55 3.58
C CYS A 65 -4.79 11.88 4.65
N CYS A 66 -5.37 10.97 5.42
CA CYS A 66 -4.80 10.18 6.52
C CYS A 66 -5.94 9.45 7.25
N ASN A 67 -5.60 8.50 8.13
CA ASN A 67 -6.58 7.87 9.03
C ASN A 67 -6.76 8.71 10.32
N ASP A 68 -5.68 9.28 10.87
CA ASP A 68 -5.64 10.00 12.18
C ASP A 68 -5.48 11.53 12.08
N GLY A 69 -5.99 12.17 11.02
CA GLY A 69 -5.90 13.63 10.84
C GLY A 69 -4.51 14.15 10.41
N CYS A 70 -4.47 15.32 9.77
CA CYS A 70 -3.24 15.95 9.27
C CYS A 70 -3.49 17.43 8.92
N LEU A 71 -2.45 18.19 8.62
CA LEU A 71 -2.51 19.63 8.25
C LEU A 71 -3.39 19.95 7.02
N ARG A 72 -3.82 18.95 6.23
CA ARG A 72 -4.77 19.10 5.11
C ARG A 72 -6.21 18.88 5.52
N CYS A 73 -6.40 17.97 6.47
CA CYS A 73 -7.65 17.64 7.13
C CYS A 73 -7.95 18.64 8.28
N GLU A 74 -6.96 19.44 8.74
CA GLU A 74 -7.12 20.47 9.78
C GLU A 74 -8.14 21.56 9.38
N GLY A 75 -9.02 21.92 10.31
CA GLY A 75 -10.06 22.95 10.12
C GLY A 75 -11.21 22.54 9.20
N LYS A 76 -11.38 21.23 8.95
CA LYS A 76 -12.48 20.66 8.14
C LYS A 76 -13.26 19.65 8.96
N ASP A 77 -14.55 19.52 8.64
CA ASP A 77 -15.45 18.53 9.25
C ASP A 77 -15.27 17.12 8.66
N GLU A 78 -14.60 17.00 7.51
CA GLU A 78 -14.39 15.76 6.76
C GLU A 78 -12.94 15.65 6.24
N ASN A 79 -12.48 14.41 6.00
CA ASN A 79 -11.20 14.15 5.35
C ASN A 79 -11.19 14.69 3.91
N VAL A 80 -10.06 15.26 3.48
CA VAL A 80 -9.81 15.51 2.05
C VAL A 80 -9.51 14.20 1.38
N TYR A 81 -10.13 13.92 0.24
CA TYR A 81 -9.82 12.75 -0.57
C TYR A 81 -8.85 13.10 -1.72
N LEU A 82 -8.00 12.15 -2.08
CA LEU A 82 -6.94 12.28 -3.08
C LEU A 82 -6.86 11.00 -3.92
N SER A 83 -6.54 11.12 -5.20
CA SER A 83 -6.24 9.96 -6.05
C SER A 83 -4.84 9.40 -5.80
N TYR A 84 -4.61 8.13 -6.13
CA TYR A 84 -3.25 7.54 -6.14
C TYR A 84 -2.27 8.38 -7.00
N ALA A 85 -2.76 8.98 -8.09
CA ALA A 85 -2.00 9.87 -8.95
C ALA A 85 -1.57 11.18 -8.26
N GLU A 86 -2.31 11.66 -7.28
CA GLU A 86 -1.96 12.84 -6.48
C GLU A 86 -0.99 12.49 -5.35
N LEU A 87 -1.24 11.40 -4.61
CA LEU A 87 -0.32 10.89 -3.59
C LEU A 87 1.10 10.69 -4.15
N ILE A 88 1.22 10.13 -5.36
CA ILE A 88 2.52 9.98 -6.07
C ILE A 88 3.18 11.34 -6.36
N LYS A 89 2.44 12.35 -6.85
CA LYS A 89 2.98 13.68 -7.18
C LYS A 89 3.45 14.39 -5.91
N GLU A 90 2.73 14.23 -4.82
CA GLU A 90 3.03 14.91 -3.55
C GLU A 90 4.23 14.30 -2.84
N HIS A 91 4.34 12.97 -2.83
CA HIS A 91 5.56 12.27 -2.39
C HIS A 91 6.78 12.71 -3.19
N GLN A 92 6.64 12.84 -4.52
CA GLN A 92 7.70 13.37 -5.40
C GLN A 92 8.04 14.84 -5.10
N ALA A 93 7.04 15.70 -4.86
CA ALA A 93 7.25 17.11 -4.52
C ALA A 93 7.94 17.30 -3.16
N GLN A 94 7.77 16.35 -2.24
CA GLN A 94 8.44 16.31 -0.94
C GLN A 94 9.85 15.66 -0.99
N GLY A 95 10.29 15.19 -2.17
CA GLY A 95 11.58 14.53 -2.34
C GLY A 95 11.61 13.04 -1.95
N GLY A 96 10.43 12.42 -1.77
CA GLY A 96 10.29 11.02 -1.40
C GLY A 96 10.76 10.04 -2.48
N SER A 97 11.38 8.94 -2.04
CA SER A 97 11.88 7.85 -2.87
C SER A 97 10.81 6.79 -3.18
N PHE A 98 11.10 5.91 -4.14
CA PHE A 98 10.26 4.76 -4.49
C PHE A 98 11.09 3.47 -4.47
N PRO A 99 10.51 2.30 -4.13
CA PRO A 99 9.09 2.06 -3.86
C PRO A 99 8.58 2.71 -2.56
N THR A 100 7.27 2.95 -2.46
CA THR A 100 6.61 3.42 -1.23
C THR A 100 5.17 2.92 -1.16
N VAL A 101 4.67 2.68 0.04
CA VAL A 101 3.23 2.59 0.31
C VAL A 101 2.60 3.96 0.06
N LEU A 102 1.44 3.98 -0.59
CA LEU A 102 0.60 5.18 -0.77
C LEU A 102 -0.55 5.23 0.24
N THR A 103 -1.17 4.08 0.49
CA THR A 103 -2.24 3.90 1.48
C THR A 103 -2.32 2.43 1.91
N LYS A 104 -3.00 2.22 3.03
CA LYS A 104 -3.43 0.94 3.57
C LYS A 104 -4.93 1.08 3.84
N ASP A 105 -5.74 0.42 3.02
CA ASP A 105 -7.19 0.31 3.28
C ASP A 105 -7.38 -0.55 4.55
N GLU A 106 -8.48 -0.42 5.29
CA GLU A 106 -8.66 -1.13 6.58
C GLU A 106 -9.46 -2.44 6.48
#